data_AF-A0A969U9B6-F1
#
_entry.id   AF-A0A969U9B6-F1
#
_cell.length_a   1.000
_cell.length_b   1.000
_cell.length_c   1.000
_cell.angle_alpha   90.00
_cell.angle_beta   90.00
_cell.angle_gamma   90.00
#
_symmetry.space_group_name_H-M   'P 1'
#
loop_
_entity.id
_entity.type
_entity.pdbx_description
1 polymer ?
#
loop_
_entity_poly.entity_id
_entity_poly.type
_entity_poly.pdbx_seq_one_letter_code
_entity_poly.pdbx_strand_id
1 'polypeptide(L)'
;MAELERIDLLKMDVEGAEYDILFTCPNETLAKIQRVVMEYHEFDGEKRNRFDLARLLEAHGFHVVVEKGMFPQPHWIWHWHQQDRHH
;
A
#
# COMPACT_ATOMS: atom_id res chain seq x y z
N MET A 1 27.53 0.16 1.57
CA MET A 1 26.21 -0.39 1.97
C MET A 1 25.41 -0.54 0.70
N ALA A 2 24.87 -1.72 0.41
CA ALA A 2 24.05 -1.91 -0.79
C ALA A 2 22.70 -1.19 -0.59
N GLU A 3 22.34 -0.31 -1.52
CA GLU A 3 21.05 0.35 -1.51
C GLU A 3 20.03 -0.49 -2.30
N LEU A 4 18.81 -0.59 -1.79
CA LEU A 4 17.71 -1.23 -2.50
C LEU A 4 17.22 -0.25 -3.57
N GLU A 5 17.46 -0.59 -4.84
CA GLU A 5 17.03 0.23 -5.98
C GLU A 5 15.61 -0.08 -6.45
N ARG A 6 15.14 -1.32 -6.26
CA ARG A 6 13.84 -1.78 -6.73
C ARG A 6 13.26 -2.89 -5.87
N ILE A 7 11.97 -2.81 -5.60
CA ILE A 7 11.18 -3.82 -4.87
C ILE A 7 10.03 -4.26 -5.78
N ASP A 8 10.08 -5.51 -6.25
CA ASP A 8 9.05 -6.08 -7.13
C ASP A 8 7.69 -6.26 -6.45
N LEU A 9 7.71 -6.58 -5.16
CA LEU A 9 6.54 -6.85 -4.35
C LEU A 9 6.84 -6.57 -2.88
N LEU A 10 6.04 -5.70 -2.27
CA LEU A 10 5.96 -5.52 -0.83
C LEU A 10 4.69 -6.19 -0.33
N LYS A 11 4.83 -7.23 0.51
CA LYS A 11 3.72 -7.74 1.31
C LYS A 11 3.73 -7.06 2.68
N MET A 12 2.60 -6.49 3.10
CA MET A 12 2.48 -5.81 4.40
C MET A 12 1.27 -6.34 5.18
N ASP A 13 1.54 -6.83 6.38
CA ASP A 13 0.56 -7.33 7.34
C ASP A 13 1.15 -7.03 8.72
N VAL A 14 0.68 -5.95 9.34
CA VAL A 14 1.32 -5.36 10.54
C VAL A 14 0.30 -4.97 11.60
N GLU A 15 -0.86 -5.62 11.59
CA GLU A 15 -1.87 -5.54 12.68
C GLU A 15 -2.28 -4.10 13.03
N GLY A 16 -2.41 -3.22 12.02
CA GLY A 16 -2.86 -1.83 12.21
C GLY A 16 -1.79 -0.75 12.08
N ALA A 17 -0.51 -1.14 12.07
CA ALA A 17 0.60 -0.19 11.88
C ALA A 17 0.79 0.23 10.41
N GLU A 18 -0.06 -0.22 9.48
CA GLU A 18 0.07 0.06 8.05
C GLU A 18 0.01 1.56 7.78
N TYR A 19 -0.90 2.25 8.48
CA TYR A 19 -1.08 3.70 8.39
C TYR A 19 0.19 4.43 8.84
N ASP A 20 0.73 4.11 10.01
CA ASP A 20 1.92 4.81 10.50
C ASP A 20 3.12 4.58 9.60
N ILE A 21 3.30 3.36 9.07
CA ILE A 21 4.39 3.05 8.16
C ILE A 21 4.22 3.81 6.84
N LEU A 22 3.06 3.73 6.19
CA LEU A 22 2.89 4.30 4.84
C LEU A 22 2.83 5.83 4.88
N PHE A 23 2.21 6.43 5.90
CA PHE A 23 2.13 7.90 6.01
C PHE A 23 3.46 8.56 6.41
N THR A 24 4.38 7.81 7.03
CA THR A 24 5.72 8.32 7.37
C THR A 24 6.80 7.86 6.39
N CYS A 25 6.46 6.96 5.45
CA CYS A 25 7.40 6.45 4.47
C CYS A 25 7.84 7.57 3.51
N PRO A 26 9.16 7.76 3.29
CA PRO A 26 9.62 8.69 2.28
C PRO A 26 9.10 8.31 0.89
N ASN A 27 8.67 9.31 0.12
CA ASN A 27 8.14 9.10 -1.24
C ASN A 27 9.14 8.36 -2.14
N GLU A 28 10.43 8.63 -1.97
CA GLU A 28 11.52 7.95 -2.69
C GLU A 28 11.58 6.43 -2.40
N THR A 29 11.20 6.02 -1.19
CA THR A 29 11.14 4.61 -0.81
C THR A 29 9.91 3.96 -1.43
N LEU A 30 8.76 4.64 -1.40
CA LEU A 30 7.54 4.14 -2.05
C LEU A 30 7.70 4.01 -3.57
N ALA A 31 8.40 4.95 -4.20
CA ALA A 31 8.67 4.92 -5.64
C ALA A 31 9.51 3.72 -6.11
N LYS A 32 10.29 3.10 -5.20
CA LYS A 32 11.06 1.89 -5.51
C LYS A 32 10.19 0.64 -5.56
N ILE A 33 8.96 0.71 -5.04
CA ILE A 33 8.03 -0.43 -4.92
C ILE A 33 7.12 -0.47 -6.14
N GLN A 34 7.10 -1.61 -6.82
CA GLN A 34 6.29 -1.82 -8.01
C GLN A 34 4.88 -2.31 -7.68
N ARG A 35 4.76 -3.12 -6.63
CA ARG A 35 3.49 -3.72 -6.19
C ARG A 35 3.44 -3.79 -4.68
N VAL A 36 2.29 -3.46 -4.12
CA VAL A 36 1.98 -3.63 -2.71
C VAL A 36 0.80 -4.58 -2.60
N VAL A 37 0.92 -5.58 -1.73
CA VAL A 37 -0.19 -6.44 -1.31
C VAL A 37 -0.27 -6.31 0.19
N MET A 38 -1.40 -5.85 0.69
CA MET A 38 -1.55 -5.59 2.11
C MET A 38 -2.90 -6.00 2.67
N GLU A 39 -2.86 -6.40 3.94
CA GLU A 39 -4.01 -6.44 4.81
C GLU A 39 -4.10 -5.12 5.56
N TYR A 40 -5.31 -4.61 5.77
CA TYR A 40 -5.52 -3.38 6.53
C TYR A 40 -6.48 -3.65 7.67
N HIS A 41 -6.19 -3.05 8.81
CA HIS A 41 -7.01 -3.19 10.01
C HIS A 41 -7.75 -1.88 10.26
N GLU A 42 -9.07 -1.89 10.15
CA GLU A 42 -9.91 -0.72 10.50
C GLU A 42 -10.16 -0.72 12.00
N PHE A 43 -9.75 0.36 12.68
CA PHE A 43 -10.07 0.59 14.09
C PHE A 43 -11.28 1.51 14.20
N ASP A 44 -12.36 1.05 14.85
CA ASP A 44 -13.55 1.85 15.09
C ASP A 44 -13.20 3.12 15.87
N GLY A 45 -13.46 4.28 15.27
CA GLY A 45 -13.29 5.60 15.90
C GLY A 45 -12.06 6.40 15.46
N GLU A 46 -11.12 5.81 14.71
CA GLU A 46 -9.99 6.55 14.15
C GLU A 46 -10.23 6.99 12.71
N LYS A 47 -9.71 8.18 12.34
CA LYS A 47 -9.71 8.70 10.96
C LYS A 47 -8.72 7.95 10.05
N ARG A 48 -8.41 6.71 10.36
CA ARG A 48 -7.48 5.82 9.67
C ARG A 48 -8.30 4.67 9.12
N ASN A 49 -8.96 4.93 7.99
CA ASN A 49 -9.81 3.96 7.30
C ASN A 49 -9.18 3.59 5.95
N ARG A 50 -9.70 2.54 5.30
CA ARG A 50 -9.18 2.06 4.01
C ARG A 50 -9.15 3.12 2.90
N PHE A 51 -10.03 4.11 2.94
CA PHE A 51 -10.09 5.16 1.90
C PHE A 51 -8.88 6.08 1.97
N ASP A 52 -8.38 6.36 3.18
CA ASP A 52 -7.20 7.22 3.35
C ASP A 52 -5.91 6.51 2.89
N LEU A 53 -5.81 5.20 3.14
CA LEU A 53 -4.75 4.36 2.56
C LEU A 53 -4.82 4.31 1.04
N ALA A 54 -6.00 4.09 0.48
CA ALA A 54 -6.20 4.06 -0.96
C ALA A 54 -5.78 5.39 -1.60
N ARG A 55 -6.22 6.52 -1.04
CA ARG A 55 -5.84 7.87 -1.52
C ARG A 55 -4.34 8.14 -1.43
N LEU A 56 -3.71 7.75 -0.33
CA LEU A 56 -2.27 7.89 -0.16
C LEU A 56 -1.53 7.13 -1.25
N LEU A 57 -1.86 5.85 -1.42
CA LEU A 57 -1.25 5.03 -2.45
C LEU A 57 -1.51 5.65 -3.83
N GLU A 58 -2.76 5.94 -4.19
CA GLU A 58 -3.10 6.58 -5.48
C GLU A 58 -2.31 7.86 -5.76
N ALA A 59 -2.08 8.71 -4.74
CA ALA A 59 -1.26 9.90 -4.86
C ALA A 59 0.22 9.60 -5.21
N HIS A 60 0.70 8.40 -4.89
CA HIS A 60 2.03 7.89 -5.24
C HIS A 60 2.07 7.14 -6.59
N GLY A 61 1.03 7.27 -7.44
CA GLY A 61 1.04 6.71 -8.80
C GLY A 61 0.57 5.25 -8.87
N PHE A 62 -0.03 4.80 -7.79
CA PHE A 62 -0.50 3.44 -7.60
C PHE A 62 -2.00 3.33 -8.05
N HIS A 63 -2.37 2.36 -8.92
CA HIS A 63 -3.76 1.87 -9.09
C HIS A 63 -4.33 0.89 -8.01
N VAL A 64 -5.15 1.38 -7.07
CA VAL A 64 -5.58 0.62 -5.87
C VAL A 64 -6.86 -0.18 -6.11
N VAL A 65 -6.83 -1.48 -5.79
CA VAL A 65 -8.01 -2.37 -5.82
C VAL A 65 -8.26 -2.90 -4.42
N VAL A 66 -9.46 -2.66 -3.87
CA VAL A 66 -9.89 -3.22 -2.58
C VAL A 66 -10.79 -4.41 -2.85
N GLU A 67 -10.34 -5.61 -2.50
CA GLU A 67 -11.16 -6.81 -2.61
C GLU A 67 -11.68 -7.22 -1.23
N LYS A 68 -12.89 -7.77 -1.17
CA LYS A 68 -13.43 -8.30 0.07
C LYS A 68 -12.99 -9.76 0.18
N GLY A 69 -12.08 -10.04 1.12
CA GLY A 69 -11.64 -11.40 1.42
C GLY A 69 -12.80 -12.36 1.72
N MET A 70 -12.56 -13.65 1.47
CA MET A 70 -13.52 -14.75 1.68
C MET A 70 -13.76 -15.10 3.17
N PHE A 71 -12.98 -14.49 4.07
CA PHE A 71 -13.08 -14.59 5.53
C PHE A 71 -13.70 -13.30 6.09
N PRO A 72 -14.29 -13.31 7.30
CA PRO A 72 -15.04 -12.17 7.83
C PRO A 72 -14.24 -10.88 8.06
N GLN A 73 -12.91 -10.89 7.95
CA GLN A 73 -12.12 -9.66 7.95
C GLN A 73 -11.83 -9.19 6.51
N PRO A 74 -11.77 -7.88 6.25
CA PRO A 74 -11.52 -7.35 4.92
C PRO A 74 -10.03 -7.47 4.56
N HIS A 75 -9.65 -8.63 4.03
CA HIS A 75 -8.29 -8.88 3.58
C HIS A 75 -8.13 -8.44 2.11
N TRP A 76 -6.96 -7.90 1.76
CA TRP A 76 -6.42 -7.66 0.41
C TRP A 76 -6.75 -6.32 -0.28
N ILE A 77 -5.74 -5.46 -0.33
CA ILE A 77 -5.57 -4.44 -1.37
C ILE A 77 -4.52 -4.92 -2.39
N TRP A 78 -4.88 -4.96 -3.68
CA TRP A 78 -3.98 -5.29 -4.80
C TRP A 78 -3.60 -4.05 -5.60
N HIS A 79 -2.41 -4.11 -6.20
CA HIS A 79 -1.79 -2.93 -6.75
C HIS A 79 -0.89 -3.17 -7.97
N TRP A 80 -0.97 -2.29 -8.97
CA TRP A 80 0.00 -2.18 -10.08
C TRP A 80 0.50 -0.74 -10.28
N HIS A 81 1.82 -0.53 -10.20
CA HIS A 81 2.48 0.73 -10.53
C HIS A 81 2.74 0.81 -12.05
N GLN A 82 2.05 1.73 -12.76
CA GLN A 82 2.27 1.95 -14.19
C GLN A 82 3.49 2.84 -14.41
N GLN A 83 4.69 2.26 -14.46
CA GLN A 83 5.88 2.95 -14.95
C GLN A 83 6.40 2.31 -16.25
N ASP A 84 5.50 2.12 -17.21
CA ASP A 84 5.81 1.74 -18.60
C ASP A 84 5.12 2.70 -19.58
N ARG A 85 5.42 4.00 -19.47
CA ARG A 85 5.31 4.93 -20.61
C ARG A 85 6.68 5.49 -20.93
N HIS A 86 7.51 4.63 -21.53
CA HIS A 86 8.51 5.11 -22.46
C HIS A 86 7.81 5.43 -23.79
N HIS A 87 7.86 6.70 -24.18
CA HIS A 87 7.70 7.15 -25.56
C HIS A 87 8.99 7.86 -25.95
#